data_AF-A0A1F7Q8P2-F1
#
_entry.id   AF-A0A1F7Q8P2-F1
#
_cell.length_a   1.000
_cell.length_b   1.000
_cell.length_c   1.000
_cell.angle_alpha   90.00
_cell.angle_beta   90.00
_cell.angle_gamma   90.00
#
_symmetry.space_group_name_H-M   'P 1'
#
loop_
_entity.id
_entity.type
_entity.pdbx_description
1 polymer ?
#
loop_
_entity_poly.entity_id
_entity_poly.type
_entity_poly.pdbx_seq_one_letter_code
_entity_poly.pdbx_strand_id
1 'polypeptide(L)' 'MNAHFCAVAPNFRIMELDLDTVPWYDDLVTAKPEIEAGHLLLPARPGWGADVNEEAVGAHPSRKR' A
#
# COMPACT_ATOMS: atom_id res chain seq x y z
N MET A 1 1.45 1.05 6.08
CA MET A 1 1.74 1.68 7.40
C MET A 1 1.03 3.03 7.58
N ASN A 2 1.20 4.01 6.68
CA ASN A 2 0.63 5.37 6.81
C ASN A 2 -0.89 5.41 7.07
N ALA A 3 -1.67 4.58 6.37
CA ALA A 3 -3.13 4.51 6.52
C ALA A 3 -3.59 4.25 7.96
N HIS A 4 -2.94 3.31 8.67
CA HIS A 4 -3.27 2.99 10.05
C HIS A 4 -2.97 4.16 11.01
N PHE A 5 -1.86 4.88 10.77
CA PHE A 5 -1.55 6.06 11.57
C PHE A 5 -2.56 7.20 11.31
N CYS A 6 -2.92 7.44 10.05
CA CYS A 6 -3.93 8.43 9.68
C CYS A 6 -5.30 8.12 10.32
N ALA A 7 -5.68 6.84 10.40
CA ALA A 7 -6.96 6.41 10.98
C ALA A 7 -7.08 6.68 12.49
N VAL A 8 -5.97 6.79 13.22
CA VAL A 8 -5.97 7.03 14.67
C VAL A 8 -5.63 8.46 15.06
N ALA A 9 -5.23 9.29 14.10
CA ALA A 9 -4.90 10.69 14.33
C ALA A 9 -6.17 11.57 14.27
N PRO A 10 -6.67 12.13 15.39
CA PRO A 10 -7.95 12.85 15.42
C PRO A 10 -7.93 14.17 14.64
N ASN A 11 -6.74 14.68 14.32
CA ASN A 11 -6.51 15.90 13.56
C ASN A 11 -6.04 15.62 12.12
N PHE A 12 -6.15 14.37 11.65
CA PHE A 12 -5.85 14.02 10.27
C PHE A 12 -6.80 14.70 9.28
N ARG A 13 -6.28 15.06 8.10
CA ARG A 13 -7.03 15.80 7.06
C ARG A 13 -6.95 15.14 5.69
N ILE A 14 -5.73 14.84 5.20
CA ILE A 14 -5.48 14.31 3.85
C ILE A 14 -4.25 13.40 3.92
N MET A 15 -4.27 12.29 3.18
CA MET A 15 -3.13 11.38 2.98
C MET A 15 -2.84 11.26 1.49
N GLU A 16 -1.55 11.34 1.15
CA GLU A 16 -1.07 11.14 -0.21
C GLU A 16 -1.12 9.67 -0.62
N LEU A 17 -1.56 9.42 -1.84
CA LEU A 17 -1.38 8.15 -2.55
C LEU A 17 -0.72 8.45 -3.89
N ASP A 18 0.31 7.68 -4.23
CA ASP A 18 0.89 7.68 -5.57
C ASP A 18 0.19 6.61 -6.41
N LEU A 19 -0.47 7.04 -7.48
CA LEU A 19 -1.18 6.17 -8.43
C LEU A 19 -0.37 5.94 -9.71
N ASP A 20 0.69 6.72 -9.94
CA ASP A 20 1.49 6.68 -11.16
C ASP A 20 2.59 5.61 -11.02
N THR A 21 2.15 4.36 -10.99
CA THR A 21 3.02 3.22 -10.68
C THR A 21 3.37 2.38 -11.91
N VAL A 22 4.44 1.59 -11.80
CA VAL A 22 4.81 0.55 -12.77
C VAL A 22 3.76 -0.58 -12.81
N PRO A 23 3.57 -1.29 -13.94
CA PRO A 23 2.50 -2.29 -14.09
C PRO A 23 2.52 -3.44 -13.08
N TRP A 24 3.68 -3.73 -12.49
CA TRP A 24 3.90 -4.82 -11.53
C TRP A 24 3.88 -4.35 -10.07
N TYR A 25 3.62 -3.07 -9.81
CA TYR A 25 3.70 -2.49 -8.46
C TYR A 25 2.79 -3.20 -7.46
N ASP A 26 1.55 -3.46 -7.87
CA ASP A 26 0.57 -4.10 -7.01
C ASP A 26 0.90 -5.56 -6.68
N ASP A 27 1.75 -6.21 -7.48
CA ASP A 27 2.13 -7.61 -7.28
C ASP A 27 3.12 -7.77 -6.11
N LEU A 28 3.75 -6.67 -5.66
CA LEU A 28 4.71 -6.65 -4.56
C LEU A 28 4.08 -7.01 -3.21
N VAL A 29 2.77 -6.90 -3.09
CA VAL A 29 2.03 -7.21 -1.86
C VAL A 29 0.88 -8.17 -2.15
N THR A 30 0.50 -8.97 -1.15
CA THR A 30 -0.56 -9.98 -1.29
C THR A 30 -1.95 -9.39 -1.49
N ALA A 31 -2.11 -8.08 -1.28
CA ALA A 31 -3.36 -7.40 -1.52
C ALA A 31 -3.20 -5.90 -1.75
N LYS A 32 -4.07 -5.40 -2.63
CA LYS A 32 -4.08 -4.03 -3.09
C LYS A 32 -4.89 -3.13 -2.14
N PRO A 33 -4.50 -1.86 -1.96
CA PRO A 33 -5.34 -0.88 -1.29
C PRO A 33 -6.64 -0.64 -2.08
N GLU A 34 -7.77 -0.56 -1.38
CA GLU A 34 -9.08 -0.28 -2.01
C GLU A 34 -9.40 1.22 -1.86
N ILE A 35 -9.75 1.86 -2.97
CA ILE A 35 -10.09 3.29 -3.02
C ILE A 35 -11.53 3.43 -3.49
N GLU A 36 -12.38 4.04 -2.67
CA GLU A 36 -13.78 4.30 -2.99
C GLU A 36 -14.11 5.77 -2.75
N ALA A 37 -14.74 6.41 -3.75
CA ALA A 37 -15.16 7.81 -3.68
C ALA A 37 -14.07 8.78 -3.17
N GLY A 38 -12.81 8.57 -3.60
CA GLY A 38 -11.67 9.40 -3.21
C GLY A 38 -11.10 9.10 -1.82
N HIS A 39 -11.51 8.02 -1.16
CA HIS A 39 -11.04 7.63 0.17
C HIS A 39 -10.37 6.26 0.10
N LEU A 40 -9.22 6.11 0.77
CA LEU A 40 -8.64 4.80 1.00
C LEU A 40 -9.46 4.07 2.09
N LEU A 41 -9.94 2.87 1.78
CA LEU A 41 -10.56 1.99 2.77
C LEU A 41 -9.50 1.35 3.66
N LEU A 42 -9.64 1.50 4.98
CA LEU A 42 -8.69 0.92 5.92
C LEU A 42 -8.86 -0.61 5.94
N PRO A 43 -7.78 -1.38 5.70
CA PRO A 43 -7.86 -2.84 5.74
C PRO A 43 -8.27 -3.37 7.12
N ALA A 44 -9.14 -4.39 7.14
CA ALA A 44 -9.55 -5.08 8.37
C ALA A 44 -8.62 -6.24 8.77
N ARG A 45 -7.67 -6.61 7.90
CA ARG A 45 -6.69 -7.68 8.17
C ARG A 45 -5.64 -7.24 9.20
N PRO A 46 -5.04 -8.18 9.96
CA PRO A 46 -3.99 -7.87 10.92
C PRO A 46 -2.77 -7.18 10.29
N GLY A 47 -1.95 -6.55 11.13
CA GLY A 47 -0.69 -5.94 10.72
C GLY A 47 -0.89 -4.74 9.79
N TRP A 48 -0.27 -4.78 8.61
CA TRP A 48 -0.44 -3.76 7.58
C TRP A 48 -1.66 -3.97 6.68
N GLY A 49 -2.41 -5.04 6.93
CA GLY A 49 -3.51 -5.45 6.08
C GLY A 49 -3.07 -6.10 4.77
N ALA A 50 -1.80 -6.40 4.58
CA ALA A 50 -1.21 -7.16 3.48
C ALA A 50 0.17 -7.69 3.90
N ASP A 51 0.67 -8.68 3.17
CA ASP A 51 2.02 -9.23 3.34
C ASP A 51 2.87 -8.93 2.09
N VAL A 52 4.19 -9.03 2.22
CA VAL A 52 5.12 -8.90 1.09
C VAL A 52 5.05 -10.16 0.22
N ASN A 53 4.96 -9.97 -1.09
CA ASN A 53 5.10 -11.05 -2.06
C ASN A 53 6.56 -11.20 -2.49
N GLU A 54 7.30 -12.06 -1.79
CA GLU A 54 8.74 -12.26 -2.00
C GLU A 54 9.10 -12.75 -3.42
N GLU A 55 8.20 -13.49 -4.08
CA GLU A 55 8.41 -13.92 -5.47
C GLU A 55 8.39 -12.72 -6.43
N ALA A 56 7.41 -11.82 -6.29
CA ALA A 56 7.31 -10.61 -7.10
C ALA A 56 8.49 -9.65 -6.84
N VAL A 57 8.90 -9.50 -5.58
CA VAL A 57 10.11 -8.74 -5.22
C VAL A 57 11.34 -9.34 -5.89
N GLY A 58 11.49 -10.67 -5.84
CA GLY A 58 12.61 -11.38 -6.47
C GLY A 58 12.65 -11.27 -8.00
N ALA A 59 11.49 -11.16 -8.65
CA ALA A 59 11.38 -10.94 -10.08
C ALA A 59 11.85 -9.53 -10.51
N HIS A 60 11.86 -8.56 -9.59
CA HIS A 60 12.12 -7.14 -9.89
C HIS A 60 13.26 -6.56 -9.03
N PRO A 61 14.47 -7.10 -9.13
CA PRO A 61 15.59 -6.67 -8.30
C PRO A 61 16.01 -5.24 -8.64
N SER A 62 16.41 -4.47 -7.62
CA SER A 62 17.02 -3.16 -7.81
C SER A 62 18.27 -3.27 -8.68
N ARG A 63 18.47 -2.30 -9.59
CA ARG A 63 19.72 -2.22 -10.35
C ARG A 63 20.89 -1.99 -9.40
N LYS A 64 21.97 -2.75 -9.57
CA LYS A 64 23.23 -2.49 -8.87
C LYS A 64 23.78 -1.14 -9.33
N ARG A 65 24.10 -0.28 -8.38
CA ARG A 65 24.69 1.04 -8.62
C ARG A 65 26.19 0.92 -8.87
#